data_AF-A0A7Y1YCY2-F1
#
_entry.id   AF-A0A7Y1YCY2-F1
#
_cell.length_a   1.000
_cell.length_b   1.000
_cell.length_c   1.000
_cell.angle_alpha   90.00
_cell.angle_beta   90.00
_cell.angle_gamma   90.00
#
_symmetry.space_group_name_H-M   'P 1'
#
loop_
_entity.id
_entity.type
_entity.pdbx_description
1 polymer ?
#
loop_
_entity_poly.entity_id
_entity_poly.type
_entity_poly.pdbx_seq_one_letter_code
_entity_poly.pdbx_strand_id
1 'polypeptide(L)'
;MASATELPDLVREFTDLSKEYLLQETVVPAKELGRYAGFAVGAAISFAVGALLLGIAGVRLIIEVLPEGPNWSALGYLIATVVLVLLSGLLIRMGAEDRKRNQ
;
A
#
# COMPACT_ATOMS: atom_id res chain seq x y z
N MET A 1 15.33 21.24 -53.49
CA MET A 1 16.43 20.29 -53.23
C MET A 1 16.87 20.54 -51.81
N ALA A 2 16.48 19.68 -50.86
CA ALA A 2 16.97 19.77 -49.48
C ALA A 2 18.49 19.59 -49.51
N SER A 3 19.23 20.55 -48.96
CA SER A 3 20.69 20.53 -49.01
C SER A 3 21.22 19.45 -48.06
N ALA A 4 22.33 18.79 -48.41
CA ALA A 4 22.94 17.73 -47.59
C ALA A 4 23.34 18.20 -46.17
N THR A 5 23.33 19.51 -45.94
CA THR A 5 23.55 20.17 -44.65
C THR A 5 22.32 20.14 -43.74
N GLU A 6 21.09 19.97 -44.25
CA GLU A 6 19.86 19.92 -43.44
C GLU A 6 19.59 18.54 -42.84
N LEU A 7 20.18 17.47 -43.39
CA LEU A 7 20.09 16.11 -42.84
C LEU A 7 20.57 16.03 -41.38
N PRO A 8 21.75 16.56 -41.00
CA PRO A 8 22.19 16.54 -39.62
C PRO A 8 21.31 17.39 -38.68
N ASP A 9 20.75 18.50 -39.14
CA ASP A 9 19.82 19.31 -38.33
C ASP A 9 18.47 18.59 -38.13
N LEU A 10 17.95 17.94 -39.16
CA LEU A 10 16.71 17.16 -39.08
C LEU A 10 16.84 15.95 -38.14
N VAL A 11 18.00 15.27 -38.17
CA VAL A 11 18.29 14.17 -37.24
C VAL A 11 18.41 14.66 -35.80
N ARG A 12 18.98 15.85 -35.58
CA ARG A 12 19.03 16.47 -34.24
C ARG A 12 17.63 16.80 -33.74
N GLU A 13 16.81 17.44 -34.58
CA GLU A 13 15.43 17.80 -34.23
C GLU A 13 14.57 16.56 -33.92
N PHE A 14 14.69 15.49 -34.72
CA PHE A 14 14.03 14.21 -34.42
C PHE A 14 14.49 13.59 -33.11
N THR A 15 15.81 13.66 -32.82
CA THR A 15 16.37 13.10 -31.60
C THR A 15 15.89 13.89 -30.39
N ASP A 16 15.86 15.21 -30.47
CA ASP A 16 15.37 16.08 -29.40
C ASP A 16 13.87 15.85 -29.16
N LEU A 17 13.05 15.79 -30.21
CA LEU A 17 11.62 15.46 -30.10
C LEU A 17 11.39 14.07 -29.49
N SER A 18 12.16 13.06 -29.90
CA SER A 18 12.04 11.70 -29.35
C SER A 18 12.39 11.67 -27.86
N LYS A 19 13.40 12.44 -27.45
CA LYS A 19 13.86 12.53 -26.06
C LYS A 19 12.86 13.29 -25.19
N GLU A 20 12.30 14.39 -25.70
CA GLU A 20 11.23 15.17 -25.09
C GLU A 20 10.00 14.28 -24.83
N TYR A 21 9.59 13.51 -25.85
CA TYR A 21 8.44 12.60 -25.76
C TYR A 21 8.66 11.52 -24.71
N LEU A 22 9.84 10.87 -24.70
CA LEU A 22 10.16 9.87 -23.68
C LEU A 22 10.15 10.47 -22.27
N LEU A 23 10.70 11.68 -22.08
CA LEU A 23 10.66 12.39 -20.80
C LEU A 23 9.22 12.67 -20.34
N GLN A 24 8.36 13.08 -21.26
CA GLN A 24 6.97 13.41 -20.96
C GLN A 24 6.13 12.16 -20.67
N GLU A 25 6.29 11.12 -21.47
CA GLU A 25 5.50 9.88 -21.38
C GLU A 25 5.97 8.97 -20.24
N THR A 26 7.22 9.10 -19.75
CA THR A 26 7.76 8.20 -18.70
C THR A 26 8.15 8.91 -17.41
N VAL A 27 8.92 10.00 -17.46
CA VAL A 27 9.51 10.59 -16.25
C VAL A 27 8.48 11.39 -15.46
N VAL A 28 7.62 12.14 -16.16
CA VAL A 28 6.52 12.89 -15.52
C VAL A 28 5.54 11.94 -14.80
N PRO A 29 4.98 10.90 -15.47
CA PRO A 29 4.10 9.95 -14.78
C PRO A 29 4.82 9.12 -13.72
N ALA A 30 6.09 8.76 -13.90
CA ALA A 30 6.86 8.07 -12.87
C ALA A 30 7.06 8.92 -11.60
N LYS A 31 7.31 10.23 -11.75
CA LYS A 31 7.42 11.15 -10.61
C LYS A 31 6.09 11.26 -9.85
N GLU A 32 4.98 11.29 -10.58
CA GLU A 32 3.66 11.36 -9.95
C GLU A 32 3.30 10.06 -9.23
N LEU A 33 3.55 8.91 -9.85
CA LEU A 33 3.44 7.58 -9.24
C LEU A 33 4.30 7.46 -7.97
N GLY A 34 5.53 7.97 -7.99
CA GLY A 34 6.41 7.99 -6.82
C GLY A 34 5.82 8.76 -5.63
N ARG A 35 5.16 9.89 -5.89
CA ARG A 35 4.46 10.66 -4.85
C ARG A 35 3.29 9.88 -4.26
N TYR A 36 2.45 9.27 -5.12
CA TYR A 36 1.34 8.42 -4.67
C TYR A 36 1.82 7.20 -3.89
N ALA A 37 2.89 6.55 -4.34
CA ALA A 37 3.51 5.43 -3.64
C ALA A 37 4.01 5.87 -2.24
N GLY A 38 4.59 7.06 -2.13
CA GLY A 38 4.98 7.64 -0.84
C GLY A 38 3.79 7.78 0.12
N PHE A 39 2.67 8.33 -0.35
CA PHE A 39 1.44 8.42 0.45
C PHE A 39 0.85 7.04 0.80
N ALA A 40 0.90 6.08 -0.12
CA ALA A 40 0.42 4.73 0.12
C ALA A 40 1.26 4.01 1.18
N VAL A 41 2.58 4.17 1.16
CA VAL A 41 3.48 3.64 2.19
C VAL A 41 3.20 4.31 3.54
N GLY A 42 3.06 5.64 3.56
CA GLY A 42 2.71 6.37 4.77
C GLY A 42 1.39 5.87 5.38
N ALA A 43 0.36 5.74 4.56
CA ALA A 43 -0.93 5.20 4.97
C ALA A 43 -0.80 3.75 5.49
N ALA A 44 -0.07 2.89 4.79
CA ALA A 44 0.14 1.50 5.21
C ALA A 44 0.82 1.42 6.58
N ILE A 45 1.83 2.26 6.83
CA ILE A 45 2.50 2.36 8.14
C ILE A 45 1.51 2.84 9.21
N SER A 46 0.75 3.91 8.95
CA SER A 46 -0.26 4.41 9.90
C SER A 46 -1.31 3.35 10.24
N PHE A 47 -1.79 2.61 9.25
CA PHE A 47 -2.73 1.51 9.45
C PHE A 47 -2.09 0.35 10.23
N ALA A 48 -0.84 0.00 9.95
CA ALA A 48 -0.13 -1.03 10.70
C ALA A 48 0.02 -0.67 12.17
N VAL A 49 0.41 0.57 12.48
CA VAL A 49 0.50 1.06 13.86
C VAL A 49 -0.88 1.04 14.54
N GLY A 50 -1.91 1.54 13.86
CA GLY A 50 -3.28 1.52 14.37
C GLY A 50 -3.77 0.09 14.68
N ALA A 51 -3.54 -0.85 13.77
CA ALA A 51 -3.90 -2.25 13.95
C ALA A 51 -3.16 -2.90 15.13
N LEU A 52 -1.86 -2.60 15.32
CA LEU A 52 -1.09 -3.09 16.47
C LEU A 52 -1.65 -2.55 17.79
N LEU A 53 -1.89 -1.24 17.87
CA LEU A 53 -2.44 -0.62 19.08
C LEU A 53 -3.83 -1.14 19.41
N LEU A 54 -4.69 -1.30 18.40
CA LEU A 54 -6.01 -1.91 18.56
C LEU A 54 -5.92 -3.38 18.99
N GLY A 55 -4.96 -4.14 18.48
CA GLY A 55 -4.74 -5.52 18.91
C GLY A 55 -4.37 -5.61 20.39
N ILE A 56 -3.45 -4.76 20.85
CA ILE A 56 -3.05 -4.69 22.28
C ILE A 56 -4.24 -4.28 23.15
N ALA A 57 -4.98 -3.25 22.75
CA ALA A 57 -6.15 -2.79 23.47
C ALA A 57 -7.23 -3.88 23.56
N GLY A 58 -7.48 -4.60 22.46
CA GLY A 58 -8.44 -5.70 22.41
C GLY A 58 -8.05 -6.85 23.36
N VAL A 59 -6.79 -7.26 23.36
CA VAL A 59 -6.28 -8.29 24.30
C VAL A 59 -6.47 -7.83 25.75
N ARG A 60 -6.12 -6.58 26.06
CA ARG A 60 -6.30 -6.00 27.40
C ARG A 60 -7.75 -6.02 27.86
N LEU A 61 -8.68 -5.57 27.02
CA LEU A 61 -10.11 -5.55 27.35
C LEU A 61 -10.67 -6.94 27.62
N ILE A 62 -10.26 -7.94 26.82
CA ILE A 62 -10.69 -9.33 27.03
C ILE A 62 -10.23 -9.83 28.39
N ILE A 63 -8.96 -9.61 28.74
CA ILE A 63 -8.39 -10.11 30.00
C ILE A 63 -9.00 -9.38 31.20
N GLU A 64 -9.27 -8.07 31.10
CA GLU A 64 -9.85 -7.26 32.17
C GLU A 64 -11.29 -7.66 32.53
N VAL A 65 -12.06 -8.13 31.56
CA VAL A 65 -13.44 -8.61 31.79
C VAL A 65 -13.46 -10.00 32.44
N LEU A 66 -12.39 -10.78 32.31
CA LEU A 66 -12.31 -12.13 32.87
C LEU A 66 -11.96 -12.11 34.37
N PRO A 67 -12.43 -13.10 35.16
CA PRO A 67 -12.06 -13.22 36.58
C PRO A 67 -10.55 -13.37 36.77
N GLU A 68 -10.04 -12.89 37.91
CA GLU A 68 -8.64 -13.04 38.27
C GLU A 68 -8.28 -14.52 38.48
N GLY A 69 -7.21 -14.99 37.83
CA GLY A 69 -6.67 -16.32 38.04
C GLY A 69 -5.80 -16.82 36.87
N PRO A 70 -4.81 -17.70 37.12
CA PRO A 70 -3.90 -18.20 36.08
C PRO A 70 -4.61 -18.91 34.92
N ASN A 71 -5.70 -19.62 35.21
CA ASN A 71 -6.46 -20.37 34.20
C ASN A 71 -7.31 -19.44 33.33
N TRP A 72 -7.84 -18.35 33.91
CA TRP A 72 -8.66 -17.37 33.20
C TRP A 72 -7.80 -16.46 32.31
N SER A 73 -6.61 -16.06 32.76
CA SER A 73 -5.69 -15.31 31.92
C SER A 73 -5.22 -16.12 30.71
N ALA A 74 -4.89 -17.41 30.89
CA ALA A 74 -4.56 -18.32 29.80
C ALA A 74 -5.71 -18.45 28.79
N LEU A 75 -6.95 -18.61 29.27
CA LEU A 75 -8.14 -18.65 28.41
C LEU A 75 -8.35 -17.32 27.66
N GLY A 76 -8.13 -16.18 28.33
CA GLY A 76 -8.22 -14.85 27.73
C GLY A 76 -7.26 -14.65 26.57
N TYR A 77 -6.00 -15.08 26.69
CA TYR A 77 -5.04 -15.04 25.58
C TYR A 77 -5.46 -15.94 24.41
N LEU A 78 -6.03 -17.11 24.71
CA LEU A 78 -6.51 -18.04 23.69
C LEU A 78 -7.68 -17.43 22.91
N ILE A 79 -8.66 -16.86 23.62
CA ILE A 79 -9.79 -16.14 23.02
C ILE A 79 -9.30 -14.96 22.18
N ALA A 80 -8.40 -14.14 22.71
CA ALA A 80 -7.88 -12.99 21.99
C ALA A 80 -7.13 -13.39 20.71
N THR A 81 -6.39 -14.49 20.75
CA THR A 81 -5.72 -15.06 19.56
C THR A 81 -6.74 -15.46 18.50
N VAL A 82 -7.79 -16.18 18.89
CA VAL A 82 -8.87 -16.59 17.97
C VAL A 82 -9.55 -15.37 17.35
N VAL A 83 -9.86 -14.35 18.15
CA VAL A 83 -10.47 -13.10 17.68
C VAL A 83 -9.56 -12.39 16.67
N LEU A 84 -8.27 -12.25 16.95
CA LEU A 84 -7.32 -11.62 16.03
C LEU A 84 -7.16 -12.39 14.71
N VAL A 85 -7.16 -13.72 14.77
CA VAL A 85 -7.13 -14.56 13.57
C VAL A 85 -8.40 -14.36 12.73
N LEU A 86 -9.58 -14.37 13.36
CA LEU A 86 -10.85 -14.15 12.66
C LEU A 86 -10.93 -12.76 12.03
N LEU A 87 -10.53 -11.72 12.76
CA LEU A 87 -10.49 -10.35 12.25
C LEU A 87 -9.52 -10.22 11.06
N SER A 88 -8.33 -10.82 11.17
CA SER A 88 -7.36 -10.82 10.08
C SER A 88 -7.91 -11.53 8.84
N GLY A 89 -8.54 -12.69 9.02
CA GLY A 89 -9.20 -13.42 7.93
C GLY A 89 -10.34 -12.63 7.29
N LEU A 90 -11.14 -11.93 8.08
CA LEU A 90 -12.23 -11.07 7.59
C LEU A 90 -11.69 -9.90 6.76
N LEU A 91 -10.64 -9.22 7.25
CA LEU A 91 -10.01 -8.11 6.53
C LEU A 91 -9.43 -8.56 5.18
N ILE A 92 -8.77 -9.72 5.14
CA ILE A 92 -8.26 -10.30 3.90
C ILE A 92 -9.41 -10.61 2.93
N ARG A 93 -10.50 -11.20 3.44
CA ARG A 93 -11.68 -11.51 2.63
C ARG A 93 -12.30 -10.25 2.04
N MET A 94 -12.53 -9.22 2.85
CA MET A 94 -13.11 -7.95 2.38
C MET A 94 -12.23 -7.31 1.29
N GLY A 95 -10.91 -7.27 1.50
CA GLY A 95 -9.98 -6.76 0.49
C GLY A 95 -9.88 -7.62 -0.78
N ALA A 96 -10.21 -8.91 -0.71
CA ALA A 96 -10.29 -9.79 -1.87
C ALA A 96 -11.61 -9.60 -2.64
N GLU A 97 -12.71 -9.34 -1.95
CA GLU A 97 -14.03 -9.06 -2.55
C GLU A 97 -14.04 -7.72 -3.29
N ASP A 98 -13.43 -6.67 -2.72
CA ASP A 98 -13.31 -5.36 -3.38
C ASP A 98 -12.54 -5.46 -4.72
N ARG A 99 -11.51 -6.30 -4.79
CA ARG A 99 -10.76 -6.52 -6.04
C ARG A 99 -11.59 -7.21 -7.12
N LYS A 100 -12.51 -8.11 -6.74
CA LYS A 100 -13.39 -8.80 -7.71
C LYS A 100 -14.51 -7.90 -8.24
N ARG A 101 -14.91 -6.87 -7.50
CA ARG A 101 -15.97 -5.94 -7.90
C ARG A 101 -15.50 -4.85 -8.88
N ASN A 102 -14.20 -4.54 -8.87
CA ASN A 102 -13.58 -3.49 -9.69
C ASN A 102 -12.88 -4.04 -10.96
N GLN A 103 -12.98 -5.34 -11.23
CA GLN A 103 -12.63 -5.97 -12.51
C GLN A 103 -13.90 -6.20 -13.32
#